data_AF-A0A0S2DS67-F1
#
_entry.id   AF-A0A0S2DS67-F1
#
_cell.length_a   1.000
_cell.length_b   1.000
_cell.length_c   1.000
_cell.angle_alpha   90.00
_cell.angle_beta   90.00
_cell.angle_gamma   90.00
#
_symmetry.space_group_name_H-M   'P 1'
#
loop_
_entity.id
_entity.type
_entity.pdbx_description
1 polymer ?
#
loop_
_entity_poly.entity_id
_entity_poly.type
_entity_poly.pdbx_seq_one_letter_code
_entity_poly.pdbx_strand_id
1 'polypeptide(L)'
;MNRRLFPALSTLALAVVALAACNQSAPVNTAAPQETTAALPQAPQAVPDPNAEPVSRAAPPMLPPVALGTFEPGNPVAQATTGKLTIDDLELKGENGSLYKTERVALVRGGDQYTAGETYGAIMQVEASQAIELRRVIEQVPPKQTPGNAFCGTTPTGFIALAKVTESTGDVVKLIALQGSDVPAATAQGVGLCASMFYMGKASGKPAA
;
A
#
# COMPACT_ATOMS: atom_id res chain seq x y z
N MET A 1 -5.40 38.95 -32.25
CA MET A 1 -5.46 38.41 -33.64
C MET A 1 -4.11 37.81 -33.97
N ASN A 2 -4.02 36.50 -34.12
CA ASN A 2 -3.10 35.84 -35.05
C ASN A 2 -3.51 34.37 -35.19
N ARG A 3 -4.19 34.10 -36.30
CA ARG A 3 -4.59 32.78 -36.81
C ARG A 3 -3.36 32.04 -37.32
N ARG A 4 -3.23 30.75 -37.00
CA ARG A 4 -2.70 29.75 -37.93
C ARG A 4 -3.53 28.48 -37.83
N LEU A 5 -4.41 28.33 -38.82
CA LEU A 5 -4.98 27.06 -39.29
C LEU A 5 -3.86 26.25 -39.96
N PHE A 6 -3.90 24.92 -39.88
CA PHE A 6 -3.59 23.95 -40.94
C PHE A 6 -3.95 22.52 -40.46
N PRO A 7 -4.22 21.55 -41.35
CA PRO A 7 -5.53 20.90 -41.46
C PRO A 7 -5.54 19.38 -41.23
N ALA A 8 -6.76 18.83 -41.23
CA ALA A 8 -7.11 17.41 -41.22
C ALA A 8 -6.80 16.69 -42.55
N LEU A 9 -6.43 15.40 -42.46
CA LEU A 9 -6.42 14.31 -43.47
C LEU A 9 -5.70 13.12 -42.78
N SER A 10 -6.08 11.84 -42.77
CA SER A 10 -6.90 11.03 -43.67
C SER A 10 -7.42 9.76 -42.97
N THR A 11 -8.59 9.33 -43.42
CA THR A 11 -9.28 8.05 -43.26
C THR A 11 -8.57 6.84 -43.93
N LEU A 12 -8.62 5.66 -43.29
CA LEU A 12 -8.63 4.30 -43.91
C LEU A 12 -9.15 3.34 -42.80
N ALA A 13 -10.35 2.75 -42.81
CA ALA A 13 -11.06 1.84 -43.74
C ALA A 13 -10.58 0.36 -43.72
N LEU A 14 -11.48 -0.49 -43.19
CA LEU A 14 -11.82 -1.89 -43.53
C LEU A 14 -10.86 -3.08 -43.32
N ALA A 15 -11.34 -4.09 -42.56
CA ALA A 15 -11.52 -5.52 -42.92
C ALA A 15 -11.93 -6.30 -41.64
N VAL A 16 -13.16 -6.80 -41.42
CA VAL A 16 -13.92 -7.92 -42.01
C VAL A 16 -13.28 -9.32 -41.84
N VAL A 17 -13.80 -10.04 -40.84
CA VAL A 17 -14.15 -11.50 -40.75
C VAL A 17 -13.04 -12.56 -40.89
N ALA A 18 -12.93 -13.42 -39.85
CA ALA A 18 -12.89 -14.88 -40.03
C ALA A 18 -13.24 -15.61 -38.71
N LEU A 19 -14.25 -16.50 -38.80
CA LEU A 19 -14.61 -17.50 -37.81
C LEU A 19 -13.50 -18.56 -37.68
N ALA A 20 -13.18 -18.97 -36.46
CA ALA A 20 -12.57 -20.27 -36.18
C ALA A 20 -13.21 -20.87 -34.93
N ALA A 21 -14.35 -21.54 -35.13
CA ALA A 21 -14.91 -22.47 -34.16
C ALA A 21 -14.07 -23.74 -34.15
N CYS A 22 -13.06 -23.80 -33.28
CA CYS A 22 -12.38 -25.05 -32.98
C CYS A 22 -13.18 -25.80 -31.91
N ASN A 23 -14.03 -26.71 -32.39
CA ASN A 23 -14.57 -27.83 -31.64
C ASN A 23 -13.40 -28.62 -31.04
N GLN A 24 -13.04 -28.35 -29.78
CA GLN A 24 -12.20 -29.26 -29.02
C GLN A 24 -13.10 -30.32 -28.41
N SER A 25 -13.20 -31.44 -29.14
CA SER A 25 -13.66 -32.71 -28.60
C SER A 25 -12.83 -33.02 -27.35
N ALA A 26 -13.47 -32.94 -26.18
CA ALA A 26 -12.87 -33.41 -24.95
C ALA A 26 -12.50 -34.90 -25.12
N PRO A 27 -11.29 -35.34 -24.71
CA PRO A 27 -10.98 -36.75 -24.69
C PRO A 27 -11.95 -37.45 -23.72
N VAL A 28 -12.68 -38.44 -24.24
CA VAL A 28 -13.47 -39.36 -23.44
C VAL A 28 -12.48 -40.15 -22.59
N ASN A 29 -12.44 -39.84 -21.29
CA ASN A 29 -11.72 -40.61 -20.29
C ASN A 29 -12.38 -41.98 -20.17
N THR A 30 -11.87 -42.96 -20.93
CA THR A 30 -12.17 -44.38 -20.69
C THR A 30 -11.26 -44.91 -19.57
N ALA A 31 -11.35 -44.29 -18.40
CA ALA A 31 -10.80 -44.86 -17.19
C ALA A 31 -11.82 -45.88 -16.66
N ALA A 32 -11.38 -47.12 -16.43
CA ALA A 32 -12.18 -48.15 -15.78
C ALA A 32 -12.74 -47.62 -14.45
N PRO A 33 -13.95 -48.05 -14.01
CA PRO A 33 -14.49 -47.65 -12.72
C PRO A 33 -13.47 -47.99 -11.63
N GLN A 34 -12.88 -46.98 -11.01
CA GLN A 34 -12.12 -47.18 -9.79
C GLN A 34 -13.13 -47.68 -8.75
N GLU A 35 -12.88 -48.86 -8.20
CA GLU A 35 -13.59 -49.35 -7.04
C GLU A 35 -13.53 -48.28 -5.94
N THR A 36 -14.69 -47.76 -5.57
CA THR A 36 -14.83 -46.84 -4.44
C THR A 36 -14.42 -47.60 -3.18
N THR A 37 -13.15 -47.50 -2.79
CA THR A 37 -12.75 -47.82 -1.43
C THR A 37 -13.49 -46.85 -0.53
N ALA A 38 -14.39 -47.37 0.31
CA ALA A 38 -15.12 -46.59 1.29
C ALA A 38 -14.14 -45.75 2.12
N ALA A 39 -14.48 -44.48 2.34
CA ALA A 39 -13.73 -43.62 3.25
C ALA A 39 -13.69 -44.28 4.63
N LEU A 40 -12.50 -44.34 5.23
CA LEU A 40 -12.32 -44.75 6.63
C LEU A 40 -13.25 -43.91 7.52
N PRO A 41 -13.91 -44.50 8.55
CA PRO A 41 -14.70 -43.74 9.51
C PRO A 41 -13.87 -42.58 10.05
N GLN A 42 -14.41 -41.36 9.97
CA GLN A 42 -13.77 -40.20 10.58
C GLN A 42 -13.53 -40.51 12.06
N ALA A 43 -12.29 -40.34 12.53
CA ALA A 43 -11.97 -40.47 13.94
C ALA A 43 -12.93 -39.56 14.74
N PRO A 44 -13.46 -40.01 15.90
CA PRO A 44 -14.35 -39.21 16.72
C PRO A 44 -13.68 -37.85 16.99
N GLN A 45 -14.36 -36.76 16.63
CA GLN A 45 -13.88 -35.43 16.99
C GLN A 45 -13.82 -35.38 18.51
N ALA A 46 -12.62 -35.25 19.07
CA ALA A 46 -12.43 -35.13 20.51
C ALA A 46 -13.22 -33.91 20.98
N VAL A 47 -14.22 -34.15 21.83
CA VAL A 47 -14.96 -33.08 22.50
C VAL A 47 -13.95 -32.32 23.36
N PRO A 48 -13.80 -30.99 23.18
CA PRO A 48 -12.91 -30.20 24.01
C PRO A 48 -13.27 -30.39 25.49
N ASP A 49 -12.30 -30.79 26.32
CA ASP A 49 -12.50 -30.99 27.75
C ASP A 49 -12.93 -29.64 28.39
N PRO A 50 -14.15 -29.56 28.97
CA PRO A 50 -14.65 -28.33 29.58
C PRO A 50 -13.87 -27.89 30.82
N ASN A 51 -12.99 -28.76 31.35
CA ASN A 51 -12.11 -28.46 32.49
C ASN A 51 -10.65 -28.25 32.09
N ALA A 52 -10.32 -28.27 30.79
CA ALA A 52 -8.97 -27.97 30.35
C ALA A 52 -8.61 -26.53 30.74
N GLU A 53 -7.41 -26.34 31.31
CA GLU A 53 -6.88 -25.01 31.56
C GLU A 53 -6.81 -24.22 30.25
N PRO A 54 -7.21 -22.93 30.23
CA PRO A 54 -7.12 -22.11 29.03
C PRO A 54 -5.70 -22.11 28.49
N VAL A 55 -5.49 -22.75 27.33
CA VAL A 55 -4.20 -22.71 26.66
C VAL A 55 -3.87 -21.26 26.29
N SER A 56 -2.70 -20.78 26.73
CA SER A 56 -2.21 -19.47 26.35
C SER A 56 -1.99 -19.46 24.83
N ARG A 57 -2.91 -18.82 24.11
CA ARG A 57 -2.77 -18.62 22.66
C ARG A 57 -1.61 -17.66 22.46
N ALA A 58 -0.60 -18.07 21.69
CA ALA A 58 0.45 -17.17 21.25
C ALA A 58 -0.18 -15.93 20.61
N ALA A 59 0.24 -14.74 21.05
CA ALA A 59 -0.25 -13.50 20.46
C ALA A 59 0.01 -13.50 18.95
N PRO A 60 -0.92 -12.99 18.12
CA PRO A 60 -0.70 -12.88 16.69
C PRO A 60 0.61 -12.12 16.41
N PRO A 61 1.42 -12.57 15.43
CA PRO A 61 2.65 -11.86 15.09
C PRO A 61 2.32 -10.44 14.62
N MET A 62 2.92 -9.45 15.26
CA MET A 62 2.78 -8.05 14.87
C MET A 62 3.74 -7.73 13.72
N LEU A 63 3.25 -6.99 12.72
CA LEU A 63 4.09 -6.49 11.63
C LEU A 63 5.12 -5.49 12.20
N PRO A 64 6.42 -5.64 11.93
CA PRO A 64 7.42 -4.70 12.41
C PRO A 64 7.28 -3.33 11.71
N PRO A 65 7.58 -2.21 12.40
CA PRO A 65 7.59 -0.90 11.77
C PRO A 65 8.84 -0.70 10.92
N VAL A 66 8.70 0.01 9.79
CA VAL A 66 9.80 0.40 8.90
C VAL A 66 10.51 1.67 9.39
N ALA A 67 9.77 2.58 10.02
CA ALA A 67 10.32 3.80 10.60
C ALA A 67 9.59 4.19 11.89
N LEU A 68 10.37 4.62 12.88
CA LEU A 68 9.89 5.25 14.11
C LEU A 68 10.80 6.43 14.46
N GLY A 69 10.23 7.44 15.11
CA GLY A 69 10.94 8.61 15.59
C GLY A 69 10.49 9.91 14.94
N THR A 70 11.29 10.96 15.10
CA THR A 70 11.00 12.30 14.59
C THR A 70 11.93 12.68 13.45
N PHE A 71 11.33 13.18 12.37
CA PHE A 71 12.00 13.45 11.10
C PHE A 71 11.72 14.87 10.62
N GLU A 72 12.74 15.53 10.08
CA GLU A 72 12.64 16.88 9.52
C GLU A 72 12.07 16.82 8.09
N PRO A 73 11.30 17.82 7.64
CA PRO A 73 10.77 17.82 6.28
C PRO A 73 11.91 17.92 5.25
N GLY A 74 11.92 17.00 4.28
CA GLY A 74 12.94 16.96 3.24
C GLY A 74 12.55 17.66 1.93
N ASN A 75 11.26 17.97 1.74
CA ASN A 75 10.78 18.70 0.58
C ASN A 75 9.68 19.74 0.92
N PRO A 76 9.36 20.67 0.00
CA PRO A 76 8.34 21.70 0.25
C PRO A 76 6.95 21.15 0.58
N VAL A 77 6.60 19.97 0.04
CA VAL A 77 5.32 19.29 0.33
C VAL A 77 5.28 18.86 1.80
N ALA A 78 6.30 18.14 2.29
CA ALA A 78 6.43 17.77 3.70
C ALA A 78 6.36 19.00 4.63
N GLN A 79 7.10 20.05 4.27
CA GLN A 79 7.12 21.29 5.05
C GLN A 79 5.74 21.95 5.16
N ALA A 80 4.97 21.97 4.08
CA ALA A 80 3.63 22.56 4.06
C ALA A 80 2.58 21.67 4.75
N THR A 81 2.67 20.36 4.54
CA THR A 81 1.65 19.38 4.95
C THR A 81 1.75 18.99 6.42
N THR A 82 2.96 18.85 6.98
CA THR A 82 3.10 18.52 8.41
C THR A 82 4.15 19.35 9.12
N GLY A 83 5.11 19.93 8.40
CA GLY A 83 6.36 20.36 9.00
C GLY A 83 7.14 19.14 9.49
N LYS A 84 7.78 19.24 10.66
CA LYS A 84 8.39 18.07 11.31
C LYS A 84 7.35 16.97 11.56
N LEU A 85 7.71 15.72 11.30
CA LEU A 85 6.82 14.56 11.43
C LEU A 85 7.36 13.60 12.51
N THR A 86 6.52 13.24 13.46
CA THR A 86 6.78 12.13 14.39
C THR A 86 5.98 10.91 13.96
N ILE A 87 6.66 9.77 13.83
CA ILE A 87 6.08 8.48 13.48
C ILE A 87 6.23 7.58 14.71
N ASP A 88 5.11 7.27 15.34
CA ASP A 88 5.00 6.30 16.42
C ASP A 88 4.39 4.99 15.88
N ASP A 89 4.20 4.00 16.74
CA ASP A 89 3.73 2.67 16.33
C ASP A 89 2.29 2.70 15.77
N LEU A 90 1.41 3.47 16.42
CA LEU A 90 -0.02 3.55 16.11
C LEU A 90 -0.48 4.93 15.67
N GLU A 91 0.43 5.88 15.50
CA GLU A 91 0.06 7.24 15.11
C GLU A 91 1.18 7.99 14.39
N LEU A 92 0.78 8.97 13.59
CA LEU A 92 1.65 9.96 12.97
C LEU A 92 1.21 11.37 13.40
N LYS A 93 2.16 12.21 13.79
CA LYS A 93 1.93 13.57 14.30
C LYS A 93 2.74 14.59 13.52
N GLY A 94 2.06 15.55 12.91
CA GLY A 94 2.69 16.71 12.30
C GLY A 94 2.89 17.85 13.31
N GLU A 95 3.95 18.63 13.15
CA GLU A 95 4.21 19.86 13.90
C GLU A 95 3.10 20.90 13.77
N ASN A 96 2.38 20.90 12.64
CA ASN A 96 1.20 21.73 12.43
C ASN A 96 -0.05 21.28 13.22
N GLY A 97 0.08 20.28 14.10
CA GLY A 97 -0.99 19.77 14.95
C GLY A 97 -1.89 18.73 14.26
N SER A 98 -1.55 18.26 13.07
CA SER A 98 -2.22 17.10 12.47
C SER A 98 -1.90 15.81 13.23
N LEU A 99 -2.90 14.94 13.35
CA LEU A 99 -2.79 13.63 13.97
C LEU A 99 -3.48 12.58 13.09
N TYR A 100 -2.83 11.45 12.87
CA TYR A 100 -3.39 10.30 12.17
C TYR A 100 -3.17 9.08 13.04
N LYS A 101 -4.24 8.51 13.60
CA LYS A 101 -4.15 7.19 14.24
C LYS A 101 -4.22 6.13 13.15
N THR A 102 -3.38 5.13 13.28
CA THR A 102 -3.15 4.15 12.22
C THR A 102 -3.02 2.73 12.72
N GLU A 103 -3.34 1.78 11.85
CA GLU A 103 -3.07 0.36 12.02
C GLU A 103 -2.20 -0.14 10.87
N ARG A 104 -1.16 -0.93 11.17
CA ARG A 104 -0.37 -1.61 10.13
C ARG A 104 -1.19 -2.74 9.54
N VAL A 105 -1.38 -2.69 8.22
CA VAL A 105 -2.20 -3.68 7.51
C VAL A 105 -1.37 -4.60 6.61
N ALA A 106 -0.19 -4.15 6.15
CA ALA A 106 0.69 -4.96 5.34
C ALA A 106 2.14 -4.43 5.34
N LEU A 107 3.06 -5.32 4.98
CA LEU A 107 4.40 -4.97 4.53
C LEU A 107 4.51 -5.40 3.06
N VAL A 108 4.54 -4.42 2.15
CA VAL A 108 4.59 -4.63 0.69
C VAL A 108 5.97 -4.24 0.16
N ARG A 109 6.20 -4.41 -1.14
CA ARG A 109 7.46 -4.05 -1.81
C ARG A 109 7.27 -2.87 -2.74
N GLY A 110 8.35 -2.15 -3.02
CA GLY A 110 8.37 -1.04 -3.99
C GLY A 110 7.85 -1.45 -5.37
N GLY A 111 8.09 -2.70 -5.80
CA GLY A 111 7.60 -3.22 -7.08
C GLY A 111 6.10 -3.51 -7.12
N ASP A 112 5.42 -3.55 -5.97
CA ASP A 112 4.00 -3.84 -5.89
C ASP A 112 3.16 -2.63 -6.33
N GLN A 113 2.00 -2.89 -6.92
CA GLN A 113 1.07 -1.87 -7.36
C GLN A 113 0.12 -1.46 -6.22
N TYR A 114 -0.07 -0.15 -6.02
CA TYR A 114 -1.06 0.38 -5.08
C TYR A 114 -2.40 0.71 -5.75
N THR A 115 -2.37 0.88 -7.08
CA THR A 115 -3.51 0.93 -7.99
C THR A 115 -3.04 0.45 -9.36
N ALA A 116 -3.97 0.11 -10.26
CA ALA A 116 -3.65 -0.46 -11.56
C ALA A 116 -2.63 0.40 -12.33
N GLY A 117 -1.48 -0.19 -12.67
CA GLY A 117 -0.43 0.44 -13.45
C GLY A 117 0.55 1.32 -12.66
N GLU A 118 0.34 1.53 -11.36
CA GLU A 118 1.13 2.44 -10.53
C GLU A 118 1.78 1.69 -9.35
N THR A 119 3.10 1.79 -9.21
CA THR A 119 3.86 1.09 -8.15
C THR A 119 4.32 2.02 -7.04
N TYR A 120 4.50 1.48 -5.84
CA TYR A 120 5.03 2.24 -4.70
C TYR A 120 6.42 2.82 -5.00
N GLY A 121 7.29 2.00 -5.59
CA GLY A 121 8.69 2.35 -5.90
C GLY A 121 8.79 3.51 -6.88
N ALA A 122 7.94 3.55 -7.89
CA ALA A 122 7.92 4.64 -8.87
C ALA A 122 7.55 5.98 -8.21
N ILE A 123 6.50 6.00 -7.39
CA ILE A 123 6.01 7.24 -6.75
C ILE A 123 6.90 7.68 -5.58
N MET A 124 7.41 6.74 -4.79
CA MET A 124 8.26 7.01 -3.62
C MET A 124 9.73 7.19 -4.00
N GLN A 125 10.09 6.94 -5.26
CA GLN A 125 11.47 6.97 -5.77
C GLN A 125 12.39 6.03 -4.98
N VAL A 126 11.95 4.78 -4.82
CA VAL A 126 12.71 3.73 -4.14
C VAL A 126 12.79 2.48 -5.02
N GLU A 127 13.74 1.60 -4.70
CA GLU A 127 13.92 0.35 -5.45
C GLU A 127 12.70 -0.57 -5.34
N ALA A 128 12.50 -1.43 -6.34
CA ALA A 128 11.40 -2.38 -6.35
C ALA A 128 11.46 -3.39 -5.19
N SER A 129 12.65 -3.65 -4.64
CA SER A 129 12.89 -4.53 -3.49
C SER A 129 12.62 -3.86 -2.14
N GLN A 130 12.52 -2.52 -2.09
CA GLN A 130 12.39 -1.76 -0.85
C GLN A 130 11.13 -2.19 -0.11
N ALA A 131 11.27 -2.45 1.19
CA ALA A 131 10.13 -2.73 2.06
C ALA A 131 9.33 -1.45 2.30
N ILE A 132 8.01 -1.56 2.11
CA ILE A 132 7.03 -0.48 2.27
C ILE A 132 6.02 -0.90 3.33
N GLU A 133 5.97 -0.18 4.43
CA GLU A 133 4.96 -0.37 5.45
C GLU A 133 3.67 0.33 5.04
N LEU A 134 2.57 -0.42 4.99
CA LEU A 134 1.26 0.11 4.67
C LEU A 134 0.42 0.21 5.94
N ARG A 135 -0.03 1.43 6.23
CA ARG A 135 -0.88 1.75 7.37
C ARG A 135 -2.26 2.21 6.92
N ARG A 136 -3.32 1.67 7.50
CA ARG A 136 -4.68 2.21 7.39
C ARG A 136 -4.85 3.32 8.41
N VAL A 137 -5.41 4.46 8.00
CA VAL A 137 -5.80 5.53 8.92
C VAL A 137 -7.18 5.19 9.49
N ILE A 138 -7.29 5.14 10.82
CA ILE A 138 -8.52 4.82 11.54
C ILE A 138 -9.18 6.07 12.14
N GLU A 139 -8.39 7.09 12.45
CA GLU A 139 -8.85 8.38 12.96
C GLU A 139 -7.91 9.48 12.45
N GLN A 140 -8.47 10.63 12.08
CA GLN A 140 -7.71 11.78 11.61
C GLN A 140 -8.18 13.06 12.31
N VAL A 141 -7.23 13.84 12.79
CA VAL A 141 -7.41 15.22 13.23
C VAL A 141 -6.61 16.11 12.28
N PRO A 142 -7.25 16.92 11.42
CA PRO A 142 -6.54 17.84 10.53
C PRO A 142 -5.95 19.04 11.32
N PRO A 143 -4.98 19.77 10.74
CA PRO A 143 -4.45 20.99 11.34
C PRO A 143 -5.55 22.03 11.60
N LYS A 144 -5.54 22.69 12.76
CA LYS A 144 -6.58 23.66 13.12
C LYS A 144 -6.51 24.95 12.30
N GLN A 145 -5.31 25.50 12.09
CA GLN A 145 -5.16 26.77 11.38
C GLN A 145 -5.28 26.61 9.86
N THR A 146 -4.81 25.49 9.31
CA THR A 146 -4.81 25.23 7.87
C THR A 146 -5.28 23.80 7.55
N PRO A 147 -6.59 23.49 7.69
CA PRO A 147 -7.10 22.13 7.47
C PRO A 147 -6.76 21.54 6.09
N GLY A 148 -6.65 22.39 5.06
CA GLY A 148 -6.24 21.98 3.71
C GLY A 148 -4.80 21.47 3.60
N ASN A 149 -3.98 21.63 4.64
CA ASN A 149 -2.64 21.08 4.71
C ASN A 149 -2.61 19.65 5.26
N ALA A 150 -3.75 18.99 5.51
CA ALA A 150 -3.74 17.56 5.81
C ALA A 150 -3.22 16.75 4.60
N PHE A 151 -2.84 15.49 4.82
CA PHE A 151 -2.23 14.63 3.79
C PHE A 151 -3.05 14.53 2.50
N CYS A 152 -4.37 14.41 2.61
CA CYS A 152 -5.32 14.42 1.49
C CYS A 152 -6.16 15.71 1.42
N GLY A 153 -5.65 16.81 1.99
CA GLY A 153 -6.35 18.08 2.07
C GLY A 153 -7.68 17.96 2.80
N THR A 154 -8.78 18.33 2.13
CA THR A 154 -10.13 18.25 2.72
C THR A 154 -10.76 16.85 2.65
N THR A 155 -10.15 15.93 1.90
CA THR A 155 -10.61 14.54 1.80
C THR A 155 -9.95 13.71 2.91
N PRO A 156 -10.67 12.74 3.52
CA PRO A 156 -10.05 11.83 4.48
C PRO A 156 -8.88 11.05 3.88
N THR A 157 -7.80 10.95 4.64
CA THR A 157 -6.69 10.05 4.30
C THR A 157 -7.10 8.63 4.62
N GLY A 158 -7.01 7.71 3.67
CA GLY A 158 -7.36 6.31 3.87
C GLY A 158 -6.17 5.46 4.29
N PHE A 159 -5.03 5.65 3.62
CA PHE A 159 -3.81 4.89 3.87
C PHE A 159 -2.57 5.77 3.79
N ILE A 160 -1.53 5.35 4.51
CA ILE A 160 -0.20 5.94 4.50
C ILE A 160 0.77 4.82 4.20
N ALA A 161 1.61 4.99 3.18
CA ALA A 161 2.69 4.06 2.87
C ALA A 161 4.04 4.70 3.22
N LEU A 162 4.88 3.96 3.94
CA LEU A 162 6.15 4.43 4.49
C LEU A 162 7.29 3.55 3.99
N ALA A 163 8.38 4.18 3.56
CA ALA A 163 9.63 3.51 3.24
C ALA A 163 10.77 4.23 3.95
N LYS A 164 11.66 3.48 4.59
CA LYS A 164 12.92 4.00 5.12
C LYS A 164 14.06 3.58 4.21
N VAL A 165 14.79 4.56 3.69
CA VAL A 165 15.96 4.36 2.83
C VAL A 165 17.15 5.00 3.52
N THR A 166 18.30 4.32 3.55
CA THR A 166 19.54 4.92 4.01
C THR A 166 20.24 5.56 2.81
N GLU A 167 20.33 6.89 2.80
CA GLU A 167 21.06 7.65 1.79
C GLU A 167 22.42 8.14 2.37
N SER A 168 23.28 8.71 1.53
CA SER A 168 24.62 9.16 1.94
C SER A 168 24.62 10.19 3.09
N THR A 169 23.55 10.97 3.20
CA THR A 169 23.37 12.03 4.21
C THR A 169 22.63 11.55 5.47
N GLY A 170 22.20 10.29 5.51
CA GLY A 170 21.45 9.70 6.61
C GLY A 170 20.19 8.98 6.15
N ASP A 171 19.39 8.57 7.13
CA ASP A 171 18.12 7.90 6.87
C ASP A 171 17.08 8.88 6.31
N VAL A 172 16.36 8.48 5.27
CA VAL A 172 15.27 9.22 4.65
C VAL A 172 14.01 8.38 4.71
N VAL A 173 12.92 8.96 5.22
CA VAL A 173 11.59 8.35 5.21
C VAL A 173 10.83 8.93 4.03
N LYS A 174 10.57 8.11 3.00
CA LYS A 174 9.65 8.43 1.91
C LYS A 174 8.23 8.05 2.36
N LEU A 175 7.26 8.92 2.09
CA LEU A 175 5.87 8.77 2.51
C LEU A 175 4.95 9.11 1.35
N ILE A 176 3.95 8.27 1.10
CA ILE A 176 2.80 8.64 0.28
C ILE A 176 1.51 8.54 1.09
N ALA A 177 0.60 9.47 0.82
CA ALA A 177 -0.74 9.46 1.36
C ALA A 177 -1.73 9.08 0.26
N LEU A 178 -2.64 8.16 0.59
CA LEU A 178 -3.63 7.62 -0.31
C LEU A 178 -5.03 7.88 0.24
N GLN A 179 -5.94 8.34 -0.60
CA GLN A 179 -7.38 8.35 -0.31
C GLN A 179 -8.01 7.02 -0.74
N GLY A 180 -9.18 6.71 -0.17
CA GLY A 180 -9.93 5.49 -0.47
C GLY A 180 -10.09 4.56 0.73
N SER A 181 -11.09 3.66 0.66
CA SER A 181 -11.37 2.66 1.70
C SER A 181 -10.76 1.29 1.42
N ASP A 182 -10.56 0.98 0.13
CA ASP A 182 -10.03 -0.28 -0.36
C ASP A 182 -8.55 -0.43 0.00
N VAL A 183 -8.13 -1.64 0.37
CA VAL A 183 -6.71 -1.89 0.61
C VAL A 183 -5.94 -1.66 -0.70
N PRO A 184 -4.93 -0.76 -0.71
CA PRO A 184 -4.12 -0.48 -1.89
C PRO A 184 -3.51 -1.73 -2.53
N ALA A 185 -3.88 -1.96 -3.78
CA ALA A 185 -3.49 -3.10 -4.60
C ALA A 185 -3.80 -2.81 -6.08
N ALA A 186 -3.24 -3.58 -7.01
CA ALA A 186 -3.52 -3.47 -8.44
C ALA A 186 -5.02 -3.54 -8.80
N THR A 187 -5.81 -4.27 -8.01
CA THR A 187 -7.24 -4.48 -8.24
C THR A 187 -8.14 -3.48 -7.50
N ALA A 188 -7.57 -2.55 -6.73
CA ALA A 188 -8.34 -1.56 -6.00
C ALA A 188 -8.97 -0.55 -6.97
N GLN A 189 -10.24 -0.20 -6.75
CA GLN A 189 -10.98 0.69 -7.65
C GLN A 189 -11.12 2.12 -7.08
N GLY A 190 -10.93 2.29 -5.76
CA GLY A 190 -11.13 3.56 -5.06
C GLY A 190 -9.88 4.20 -4.48
N VAL A 191 -8.67 3.79 -4.89
CA VAL A 191 -7.41 4.29 -4.31
C VAL A 191 -6.83 5.41 -5.17
N GLY A 192 -6.60 6.57 -4.57
CA GLY A 192 -5.99 7.73 -5.23
C GLY A 192 -4.79 8.27 -4.47
N LEU A 193 -3.75 8.68 -5.19
CA LEU A 193 -2.59 9.37 -4.61
C LEU A 193 -2.97 10.81 -4.24
N CYS A 194 -2.76 11.18 -2.99
CA CYS A 194 -2.95 12.55 -2.51
C CYS A 194 -1.66 13.36 -2.55
N ALA A 195 -0.59 12.77 -1.99
CA ALA A 195 0.68 13.44 -1.85
C ALA A 195 1.83 12.43 -1.77
N SER A 196 2.99 12.83 -2.29
CA SER A 196 4.27 12.15 -2.12
C SER A 196 5.25 13.12 -1.47
N MET A 197 5.92 12.67 -0.42
CA MET A 197 6.79 13.50 0.38
C MET A 197 7.91 12.70 1.01
N PHE A 198 8.95 13.38 1.50
CA PHE A 198 10.00 12.71 2.24
C PHE A 198 10.49 13.54 3.41
N TYR A 199 10.99 12.84 4.42
CA TYR A 199 11.52 13.38 5.65
C TYR A 199 12.92 12.85 5.90
N MET A 200 13.78 13.69 6.47
CA MET A 200 15.15 13.38 6.78
C MET A 200 15.27 13.03 8.26
N GLY A 201 15.88 11.89 8.54
CA GLY A 201 16.33 11.55 9.87
C GLY A 201 17.45 12.51 10.29
N LYS A 202 17.66 12.64 11.60
CA LYS A 202 18.86 13.33 12.08
C LYS A 202 20.08 12.60 11.54
N ALA A 203 21.03 13.33 10.95
CA ALA A 203 22.30 12.77 10.55
C ALA A 203 22.87 11.99 11.74
N SER A 204 23.10 10.69 11.57
CA SER A 204 23.78 9.89 12.55
C SER A 204 25.21 10.46 12.62
N GLY A 205 25.45 11.30 13.63
CA GLY A 205 26.78 11.78 13.94
C GLY A 205 27.64 10.57 14.27
N LYS A 206 28.35 10.03 13.28
CA LYS A 206 29.46 9.11 13.52
C LYS A 206 30.53 9.95 14.23
N PRO A 207 30.90 9.65 15.48
CA PRO A 207 32.07 10.31 16.05
C PRO A 207 33.25 9.93 15.18
N ALA A 208 34.01 10.94 14.74
CA ALA A 208 35.29 10.71 14.11
C ALA A 208 36.15 9.91 15.10
N ALA A 209 36.59 8.73 14.66
CA ALA A 209 37.58 7.92 15.37
C ALA A 209 38.97 8.55 15.23
#